data_AF-A0A517TUW7-F1
#
_entry.id   AF-A0A517TUW7-F1
#
_cell.length_a   1.000
_cell.length_b   1.000
_cell.length_c   1.000
_cell.angle_alpha   90.00
_cell.angle_beta   90.00
_cell.angle_gamma   90.00
#
_symmetry.space_group_name_H-M   'P 1'
#
loop_
_entity.id
_entity.type
_entity.pdbx_description
1 polymer ?
#
loop_
_entity_poly.entity_id
_entity_poly.type
_entity_poly.pdbx_seq_one_letter_code
_entity_poly.pdbx_strand_id
1 'polypeptide(L)'
;MGIPVHCPNGHHFSVKDKYAGKKGICPYCEGQVVVRVPNVLAPEVQNAYTQACREEKGRVPLNTDSSVFDSMPDEATPSASGSHLGSSVVRHNIRCQCGQSVPMWFAKCPKCGTFIEH
;
A
#
# COMPACT_ATOMS: atom_id res chain seq x y z
N MET A 1 -17.91 0.26 -10.53
CA MET A 1 -18.00 1.56 -11.24
C MET A 1 -17.26 1.42 -12.57
N GLY A 2 -17.65 2.16 -13.60
CA GLY A 2 -17.06 2.05 -14.93
C GLY A 2 -16.98 3.42 -15.60
N ILE A 3 -16.06 3.55 -16.55
CA ILE A 3 -15.73 4.80 -17.23
C ILE A 3 -16.73 5.00 -18.38
N PRO A 4 -17.51 6.10 -18.42
CA PRO A 4 -18.36 6.41 -19.55
C PRO A 4 -17.51 6.85 -20.76
N VAL A 5 -17.74 6.23 -21.91
CA VAL A 5 -17.03 6.52 -23.16
C VAL A 5 -18.05 6.86 -24.24
N HIS A 6 -17.74 7.92 -24.99
CA HIS A 6 -18.53 8.38 -26.12
C HIS A 6 -17.79 8.06 -27.43
N CYS A 7 -18.49 7.38 -28.34
CA CYS A 7 -18.01 7.10 -29.69
C CYS A 7 -18.28 8.31 -30.62
N PRO A 8 -17.43 8.61 -31.60
CA PRO A 8 -17.69 9.66 -32.60
C PRO A 8 -19.00 9.45 -33.39
N ASN A 9 -19.50 8.21 -33.48
CA ASN A 9 -20.78 7.90 -34.10
C ASN A 9 -21.99 8.10 -33.17
N GLY A 10 -21.79 8.60 -31.93
CA GLY A 10 -22.86 8.90 -30.97
C GLY A 10 -23.23 7.77 -30.00
N HIS A 11 -22.49 6.65 -29.98
CA HIS A 11 -22.76 5.55 -29.05
C HIS A 11 -22.16 5.80 -27.66
N HIS A 12 -22.93 5.51 -26.61
CA HIS A 12 -22.53 5.65 -25.21
C HIS A 12 -22.38 4.27 -24.57
N PHE A 13 -21.24 3.99 -23.96
CA PHE A 13 -21.00 2.72 -23.26
C PHE A 13 -20.02 2.88 -22.12
N SER A 14 -20.07 1.96 -21.17
CA SER A 14 -19.19 1.95 -19.99
C SER A 14 -18.14 0.87 -20.10
N VAL A 15 -16.88 1.24 -19.87
CA VAL A 15 -15.75 0.30 -19.85
C VAL A 15 -15.17 0.15 -18.45
N LYS A 16 -14.56 -1.00 -18.18
CA LYS A 16 -13.90 -1.26 -16.90
C LYS A 16 -12.63 -0.42 -16.75
N ASP A 17 -12.29 -0.04 -15.53
CA ASP A 17 -11.14 0.83 -15.22
C ASP A 17 -9.79 0.28 -15.72
N LYS A 18 -9.67 -1.05 -15.90
CA LYS A 18 -8.48 -1.70 -16.49
C LYS A 18 -8.16 -1.25 -17.92
N TYR A 19 -9.14 -0.65 -18.59
CA TYR A 19 -9.04 -0.13 -19.95
C TYR A 19 -8.92 1.40 -20.00
N ALA A 20 -8.81 2.08 -18.85
CA ALA A 20 -8.52 3.50 -18.76
C ALA A 20 -7.27 3.87 -19.58
N GLY A 21 -7.36 4.92 -20.40
CA GLY A 21 -6.25 5.40 -21.22
C GLY A 21 -5.86 4.51 -22.42
N LYS A 22 -6.53 3.37 -22.63
CA LYS A 22 -6.28 2.49 -23.78
C LYS A 22 -7.19 2.83 -24.96
N LYS A 23 -6.78 2.40 -26.15
CA LYS A 23 -7.61 2.40 -27.35
C LYS A 23 -8.54 1.20 -27.30
N GLY A 24 -9.84 1.43 -27.37
CA GLY A 24 -10.88 0.41 -27.45
C GLY A 24 -11.58 0.44 -28.80
N ILE A 25 -12.30 -0.64 -29.13
CA ILE A 25 -13.18 -0.70 -30.31
C ILE A 25 -14.61 -0.51 -29.82
N CYS A 26 -15.40 0.31 -30.52
CA CYS A 26 -16.82 0.46 -30.21
C CYS A 26 -17.59 -0.81 -30.62
N PRO A 27 -18.34 -1.46 -29.71
CA PRO A 27 -19.08 -2.69 -30.03
C PRO A 27 -20.34 -2.46 -30.87
N TYR A 28 -20.78 -1.21 -31.00
CA TYR A 28 -22.02 -0.83 -31.71
C TYR A 28 -21.79 -0.30 -33.12
N CYS A 29 -20.53 -0.05 -33.51
CA CYS A 29 -20.23 0.44 -34.86
C CYS A 29 -19.98 -0.76 -35.79
N GLU A 30 -20.60 -0.73 -36.97
CA GLU A 30 -20.37 -1.74 -38.03
C GLU A 30 -18.95 -1.67 -38.65
N GLY A 31 -18.20 -0.60 -38.33
CA GLY A 31 -16.76 -0.52 -38.49
C GLY A 31 -16.08 -0.54 -37.13
N GLN A 32 -14.91 -1.17 -37.02
CA GLN A 32 -14.10 -1.17 -35.80
C GLN A 32 -13.56 0.24 -35.49
N VAL A 33 -14.43 1.11 -34.99
CA VAL A 33 -14.10 2.50 -34.69
C VAL A 33 -13.29 2.52 -33.40
N VAL A 34 -12.06 3.04 -33.51
CA VAL A 34 -11.14 3.16 -32.40
C VAL A 34 -11.54 4.36 -31.54
N VAL A 35 -11.92 4.08 -30.31
CA VAL A 35 -12.32 5.07 -29.30
C VAL A 35 -11.25 5.14 -28.22
N ARG A 36 -10.88 6.36 -27.81
CA ARG A 36 -9.95 6.57 -26.69
C ARG A 36 -10.74 6.57 -25.40
N VAL A 37 -10.39 5.67 -24.48
CA VAL A 37 -10.99 5.64 -23.15
C VAL A 37 -10.35 6.75 -22.31
N PRO A 38 -11.14 7.66 -21.70
CA PRO A 38 -10.61 8.65 -20.77
C PRO A 38 -9.87 7.99 -19.61
N ASN A 39 -8.68 8.48 -19.29
CA ASN A 39 -7.98 8.02 -18.09
C ASN A 39 -8.55 8.78 -16.89
N VAL A 40 -9.44 8.13 -16.14
CA VAL A 40 -10.07 8.72 -14.94
C VAL A 40 -9.29 8.40 -13.66
N LEU A 41 -7.99 8.07 -13.77
CA LEU A 41 -7.08 8.20 -12.63
C LEU A 41 -7.17 9.64 -12.17
N ALA A 42 -7.95 9.84 -11.11
CA ALA A 42 -8.58 11.10 -10.81
C ALA A 42 -7.52 12.21 -10.72
N PRO A 43 -7.62 13.28 -11.52
CA PRO A 43 -6.73 14.42 -11.38
C PRO A 43 -6.78 14.98 -9.95
N GLU A 44 -7.89 14.76 -9.23
CA GLU A 44 -8.04 15.08 -7.81
C GLU A 44 -7.05 14.34 -6.90
N VAL A 45 -6.79 13.05 -7.16
CA VAL A 45 -5.85 12.26 -6.34
C VAL A 45 -4.41 12.70 -6.62
N GLN A 46 -4.08 13.03 -7.88
CA GLN A 46 -2.76 13.52 -8.24
C GLN A 46 -2.51 14.95 -7.70
N ASN A 47 -3.53 15.81 -7.72
CA ASN A 47 -3.42 17.17 -7.18
C ASN A 47 -3.35 17.15 -5.65
N ALA A 48 -4.14 16.30 -4.97
CA ALA A 48 -4.06 16.10 -3.53
C ALA A 48 -2.70 15.53 -3.09
N TYR A 49 -2.15 14.56 -3.84
CA TYR A 49 -0.80 14.04 -3.59
C TYR A 49 0.28 15.11 -3.77
N THR A 50 0.19 15.90 -4.84
CA THR A 50 1.15 16.99 -5.12
C THR A 50 1.06 18.10 -4.06
N GLN A 51 -0.14 18.41 -3.59
CA GLN A 51 -0.37 19.38 -2.52
C GLN A 51 0.20 18.89 -1.19
N ALA A 52 -0.06 17.63 -0.82
CA ALA A 52 0.50 17.02 0.40
C ALA A 52 2.04 16.98 0.39
N CYS A 53 2.66 16.64 -0.75
CA CYS A 53 4.12 16.66 -0.87
C CYS A 53 4.73 18.07 -0.83
N ARG A 54 3.97 19.11 -1.22
CA ARG A 54 4.43 20.51 -1.17
C ARG A 54 4.37 21.08 0.25
N GLU A 55 3.36 20.70 1.02
CA GLU A 55 3.20 21.12 2.42
C GLU A 55 4.32 20.56 3.32
N GLU A 56 4.78 19.33 3.06
CA GLU A 56 5.93 18.71 3.75
C GLU A 56 7.26 19.43 3.49
N LYS A 57 7.47 19.99 2.28
CA LYS A 57 8.72 20.71 1.93
C LYS A 57 8.78 22.16 2.45
N GLY A 58 7.72 22.66 3.10
CA GLY A 58 7.60 24.04 3.54
C GLY A 58 7.93 24.31 5.01
N ARG A 59 8.11 23.28 5.85
CA ARG A 59 8.47 23.46 7.26
C ARG A 59 9.98 23.40 7.42
N VAL A 60 10.64 24.53 7.23
CA VAL A 60 11.99 24.75 7.77
C VAL A 60 11.82 24.99 9.28
N PRO A 61 12.32 24.13 10.19
CA PRO A 61 12.33 24.48 11.59
C PRO A 61 13.44 25.52 11.80
N LEU A 62 13.04 26.76 12.07
CA LEU A 62 13.92 27.78 12.61
C LEU A 62 14.25 27.37 14.06
N ASN A 63 15.54 27.10 14.31
CA ASN A 63 16.18 26.83 15.60
C ASN A 63 15.36 27.13 16.86
N THR A 64 15.11 26.10 17.66
CA THR A 64 15.22 26.15 19.13
C THR A 64 15.70 24.79 19.61
N ASP A 65 16.99 24.76 19.90
CA ASP A 65 17.73 23.94 20.86
C ASP A 65 16.93 22.92 21.67
N SER A 66 17.20 21.62 21.45
CA SER A 66 17.09 20.54 22.45
C SER A 66 17.64 19.23 21.85
N SER A 67 18.95 19.18 21.67
CA SER A 67 19.68 17.93 21.42
C SER A 67 19.66 17.10 22.71
N VAL A 68 18.75 16.13 22.81
CA VAL A 68 18.75 15.14 23.90
C VAL A 68 19.10 13.78 23.29
N PHE A 69 20.29 13.30 23.64
CA PHE A 69 20.91 12.02 23.24
C PHE A 69 21.76 12.00 21.95
N ASP A 70 22.85 12.77 21.93
CA ASP A 70 24.08 12.29 21.27
C ASP A 70 25.29 12.64 22.14
N SER A 71 25.61 11.75 23.07
CA SER A 71 26.89 11.68 23.79
C SER A 71 26.96 10.37 24.58
N MET A 72 27.64 9.35 24.04
CA MET A 72 28.64 8.59 24.81
C MET A 72 29.51 7.72 23.89
N PRO A 73 30.82 7.60 24.19
CA PRO A 73 31.82 6.97 23.34
C PRO A 73 31.89 5.45 23.51
N ASP A 74 32.57 4.85 22.54
CA ASP A 74 33.07 3.48 22.39
C ASP A 74 33.58 2.82 23.69
N GLU A 75 32.97 1.70 24.12
CA GLU A 75 33.67 0.45 24.51
C GLU A 75 32.68 -0.70 24.79
N ALA A 76 33.12 -1.91 24.46
CA ALA A 76 32.39 -3.17 24.28
C ALA A 76 31.32 -3.56 25.35
N THR A 77 30.09 -3.85 24.89
CA THR A 77 29.17 -4.88 25.45
C THR A 77 28.07 -5.27 24.43
N PRO A 78 27.76 -6.56 24.20
CA PRO A 78 26.63 -6.96 23.36
C PRO A 78 25.38 -7.01 24.23
N SER A 79 24.66 -5.89 24.36
CA SER A 79 23.40 -5.85 25.09
C SER A 79 22.24 -5.64 24.12
N ALA A 80 21.36 -6.65 24.10
CA ALA A 80 20.10 -6.66 23.39
C ALA A 80 19.11 -5.63 23.96
N SER A 81 18.10 -5.30 23.15
CA SER A 81 16.89 -4.47 23.39
C SER A 81 17.07 -3.03 22.90
N GLY A 82 16.23 -2.45 22.04
CA GLY A 82 14.89 -2.82 21.59
C GLY A 82 14.10 -1.51 21.44
N SER A 83 13.70 -1.13 20.23
CA SER A 83 12.81 0.02 20.00
C SER A 83 11.99 -0.17 18.72
N HIS A 84 11.00 -1.05 18.80
CA HIS A 84 9.81 -1.03 17.95
C HIS A 84 8.70 -0.29 18.72
N LEU A 85 8.78 1.03 18.78
CA LEU A 85 7.71 1.84 19.35
C LEU A 85 6.66 2.07 18.26
N GLY A 86 5.48 1.46 18.40
CA GLY A 86 4.26 2.04 17.82
C GLY A 86 3.26 1.14 17.09
N SER A 87 3.45 -0.17 17.01
CA SER A 87 2.39 -1.05 16.48
C SER A 87 2.43 -2.41 17.15
N SER A 88 1.76 -2.53 18.30
CA SER A 88 1.44 -3.83 18.87
C SER A 88 0.42 -4.52 17.96
N VAL A 89 0.89 -5.16 16.89
CA VAL A 89 0.07 -6.08 16.10
C VAL A 89 -0.41 -7.15 17.07
N VAL A 90 -1.73 -7.23 17.27
CA VAL A 90 -2.34 -8.30 18.07
C VAL A 90 -1.93 -9.63 17.42
N ARG A 91 -0.97 -10.31 18.05
CA ARG A 91 -0.47 -11.60 17.58
C ARG A 91 -1.46 -12.65 18.04
N HIS A 92 -2.24 -13.17 17.10
CA HIS A 92 -3.04 -14.37 17.33
C HIS A 92 -2.09 -15.55 17.43
N ASN A 93 -2.12 -16.25 18.56
CA ASN A 93 -1.34 -17.44 18.79
C ASN A 93 -2.24 -18.68 18.70
N ILE A 94 -1.72 -19.74 18.10
CA ILE A 94 -2.33 -21.06 18.02
C ILE A 94 -1.51 -22.05 18.85
N ARG A 95 -2.19 -23.01 19.48
CA ARG A 95 -1.53 -24.07 20.26
C ARG A 95 -1.20 -25.23 19.34
N CYS A 96 0.08 -25.57 19.25
CA CYS A 96 0.51 -26.80 18.60
C CYS A 96 0.20 -28.02 19.49
N GLN A 97 0.09 -29.22 18.89
CA GLN A 97 -0.07 -30.49 19.61
C GLN A 97 1.05 -30.78 20.62
N CYS A 98 2.24 -30.20 20.43
CA CYS A 98 3.35 -30.30 21.37
C CYS A 98 3.21 -29.38 22.60
N GLY A 99 2.10 -28.64 22.72
CA GLY A 99 1.80 -27.72 23.82
C GLY A 99 2.39 -26.32 23.66
N GLN A 100 3.16 -26.06 22.61
CA GLN A 100 3.77 -24.74 22.39
C GLN A 100 2.78 -23.76 21.74
N SER A 101 2.72 -22.55 22.30
CA SER A 101 2.00 -21.42 21.72
C SER A 101 2.88 -20.76 20.65
N VAL A 102 2.41 -20.79 19.41
CA VAL A 102 3.13 -20.29 18.24
C VAL A 102 2.25 -19.27 17.51
N PRO A 103 2.83 -18.26 16.85
CA PRO A 103 2.04 -17.32 16.09
C PRO A 103 1.30 -18.02 14.94
N MET A 104 0.06 -17.64 14.68
CA MET A 104 -0.80 -18.27 13.66
C MET A 104 -0.19 -18.26 12.25
N TRP A 105 0.73 -17.34 11.95
CA TRP A 105 1.39 -17.24 10.64
C TRP A 105 2.48 -18.29 10.40
N PHE A 106 2.87 -19.07 11.42
CA PHE A 106 3.78 -20.19 11.23
C PHE A 106 3.03 -21.36 10.60
N ALA A 107 3.49 -21.83 9.44
CA ALA A 107 2.98 -23.07 8.83
C ALA A 107 3.40 -24.33 9.62
N LYS A 108 4.55 -24.28 10.30
CA LYS A 108 5.12 -25.38 11.09
C LYS A 108 5.53 -24.89 12.47
N CYS A 109 5.37 -25.74 13.48
CA CYS A 109 5.87 -25.45 14.82
C CYS A 109 7.42 -25.45 14.84
N PRO A 110 8.09 -24.43 15.40
CA PRO A 110 9.55 -24.37 15.45
C PRO A 110 10.19 -25.40 16.39
N LYS A 111 9.42 -26.01 17.30
CA LYS A 111 9.94 -27.02 18.25
C LYS A 111 9.80 -28.44 17.75
N CYS A 112 8.65 -28.81 17.18
CA CYS A 112 8.38 -30.18 16.74
C CYS A 112 8.34 -30.35 15.21
N GLY A 113 8.39 -29.25 14.43
CA GLY A 113 8.39 -29.31 12.96
C GLY A 113 7.06 -29.71 12.32
N THR A 114 6.06 -30.08 13.13
CA THR A 114 4.72 -30.48 12.67
C THR A 114 3.97 -29.29 12.09
N PHE A 115 3.21 -29.52 11.02
CA PHE A 115 2.30 -28.53 10.46
C PHE A 115 1.16 -28.24 11.42
N ILE A 116 0.78 -26.97 11.51
CA ILE A 116 -0.31 -26.53 12.37
C ILE A 116 -1.55 -26.49 11.49
N GLU A 117 -2.51 -27.37 11.77
CA GLU A 117 -3.82 -27.33 11.11
C GLU A 117 -4.70 -26.29 11.82
N HIS A 118 -5.34 -25.43 11.02
CA HIS A 118 -6.21 -24.34 11.47
C HIS A 118 -7.59 -24.84 11.89
#